data_AF-A0A497BR75-F1
#
_entry.id   AF-A0A497BR75-F1
#
_cell.length_a   1.000
_cell.length_b   1.000
_cell.length_c   1.000
_cell.angle_alpha   90.00
_cell.angle_beta   90.00
_cell.angle_gamma   90.00
#
_symmetry.space_group_name_H-M   'P 1'
#
loop_
_entity.id
_entity.type
_entity.pdbx_description
1 polymer ?
#
loop_
_entity_poly.entity_id
_entity_poly.type
_entity_poly.pdbx_seq_one_letter_code
_entity_poly.pdbx_strand_id
1 'polypeptide(L)'
;MASQRDASMLTVKEVNSTFAERGLGVKLPLPDHFVVKALDVLEKRDVPGGMGLLLSVRFINDQQEEVSDIFFCEGEVKGRRRKAPQAVELKHLPKSQLLPHRSTDSFASDDEARTYIAEAFSHLLQDKGYQPVDHEAVDLCFEDRGDRFYLNLAVRCDDAALEKAKEMAELRLKEGVDHEYGLAMLAFQESLGVPLLHQDRWMFRNTEYLAANRIGIYAVDNWNPNLIYGFTIYPQSRELKRYFMVTASQWQMVRQRYVAGRSQRRRESEL
;
A
#
# COMPACT_ATOMS: atom_id res chain seq x y z
N MET A 1 41.60 -12.45 -36.66
CA MET A 1 40.32 -12.72 -37.36
C MET A 1 39.83 -14.08 -36.91
N ALA A 2 38.83 -14.12 -36.03
CA ALA A 2 38.23 -15.37 -35.57
C ALA A 2 36.73 -15.14 -35.31
N SER A 3 35.93 -15.77 -36.17
CA SER A 3 34.58 -16.29 -35.95
C SER A 3 33.61 -15.41 -35.16
N GLN A 4 32.80 -14.65 -35.91
CA GLN A 4 31.43 -14.33 -35.53
C GLN A 4 30.72 -15.65 -35.20
N ARG A 5 30.36 -15.84 -33.93
CA ARG A 5 29.35 -16.83 -33.55
C ARG A 5 28.01 -16.24 -33.98
N ASP A 6 27.34 -16.92 -34.92
CA ASP A 6 25.93 -16.69 -35.22
C ASP A 6 25.14 -16.74 -33.91
N ALA A 7 24.69 -15.58 -33.45
CA ALA A 7 23.68 -15.51 -32.41
C ALA A 7 22.40 -16.10 -33.01
N SER A 8 21.95 -17.24 -32.49
CA SER A 8 20.67 -17.83 -32.86
C SER A 8 19.59 -16.76 -32.80
N MET A 9 19.01 -16.40 -33.95
CA MET A 9 17.94 -15.42 -34.01
C MET A 9 16.70 -16.02 -33.34
N LEU A 10 16.44 -15.62 -32.10
CA LEU A 10 15.29 -16.09 -31.33
C LEU A 10 14.10 -15.18 -31.59
N THR A 11 12.94 -15.75 -31.81
CA THR A 11 11.67 -15.03 -31.82
C THR A 11 11.23 -14.69 -30.40
N VAL A 12 10.35 -13.69 -30.26
CA VAL A 12 9.73 -13.36 -28.96
C VAL A 12 9.05 -14.58 -28.35
N LYS A 13 8.41 -15.42 -29.17
CA LYS A 13 7.81 -16.69 -28.72
C LYS A 13 8.84 -17.64 -28.08
N GLU A 14 10.01 -17.78 -28.70
CA GLU A 14 11.08 -18.64 -28.19
C GLU A 14 11.72 -18.07 -26.92
N VAL A 15 11.88 -16.75 -26.85
CA VAL A 15 12.34 -16.07 -25.63
C VAL A 15 11.35 -16.29 -24.48
N ASN A 16 10.05 -16.10 -24.72
CA ASN A 16 9.00 -16.33 -23.72
C ASN A 16 8.95 -17.81 -23.27
N SER A 17 9.16 -18.75 -24.20
CA SER A 17 9.24 -20.19 -23.89
C SER A 17 10.47 -20.49 -23.03
N THR A 18 11.62 -19.88 -23.34
CA THR A 18 12.86 -20.01 -22.57
C THR A 18 12.71 -19.47 -21.14
N PHE A 19 12.01 -18.34 -20.96
CA PHE A 19 11.68 -17.84 -19.63
C PHE A 19 10.83 -18.85 -18.85
N ALA A 20 9.76 -19.38 -19.47
CA ALA A 20 8.87 -20.35 -18.84
C ALA A 20 9.59 -21.65 -18.46
N GLU A 21 10.47 -22.17 -19.31
CA GLU A 21 11.31 -23.36 -19.05
C GLU A 21 12.26 -23.13 -17.88
N ARG A 22 12.80 -21.92 -17.74
CA ARG A 22 13.62 -21.50 -16.59
C ARG A 22 12.81 -21.17 -15.34
N GLY A 23 11.50 -21.42 -15.37
CA GLY A 23 10.60 -21.16 -14.27
C GLY A 23 10.31 -19.68 -14.03
N LEU A 24 10.63 -18.80 -14.99
CA LEU A 24 10.28 -17.38 -14.98
C LEU A 24 8.98 -17.19 -15.76
N GLY A 25 7.90 -16.83 -15.07
CA GLY A 25 6.61 -16.50 -15.69
C GLY A 25 6.57 -15.12 -16.36
N VAL A 26 7.74 -14.56 -16.68
CA VAL A 26 7.89 -13.24 -17.30
C VAL A 26 7.66 -13.39 -18.80
N LYS A 27 6.95 -12.44 -19.43
CA LYS A 27 6.75 -12.40 -20.88
C LYS A 27 7.12 -11.04 -21.43
N LEU A 28 7.80 -11.02 -22.58
CA LEU A 28 8.00 -9.82 -23.38
C LEU A 28 6.64 -9.36 -23.95
N PRO A 29 6.28 -8.08 -23.81
CA PRO A 29 5.03 -7.52 -24.34
C PRO A 29 5.16 -7.16 -25.82
N LEU A 30 5.68 -8.09 -26.63
CA LEU A 30 5.90 -7.92 -28.07
C LEU A 30 5.20 -9.04 -28.85
N PRO A 31 4.85 -8.82 -30.13
CA PRO A 31 4.32 -9.88 -30.99
C PRO A 31 5.26 -11.07 -31.10
N ASP A 32 4.70 -12.28 -31.01
CA ASP A 32 5.42 -13.55 -30.93
C ASP A 32 6.42 -13.78 -32.07
N HIS A 33 6.12 -13.26 -33.26
CA HIS A 33 6.92 -13.45 -34.48
C HIS A 33 8.07 -12.45 -34.63
N PHE A 34 8.17 -11.42 -33.78
CA PHE A 34 9.29 -10.47 -33.83
C PHE A 34 10.61 -11.18 -33.49
N VAL A 35 11.68 -10.81 -34.19
CA VAL A 35 13.00 -11.42 -34.00
C VAL A 35 13.81 -10.61 -33.00
N VAL A 36 14.20 -11.21 -31.89
CA VAL A 36 15.02 -10.59 -30.85
C VAL A 36 16.50 -10.73 -31.20
N LYS A 37 17.19 -9.59 -31.34
CA LYS A 37 18.62 -9.48 -31.61
C LYS A 37 19.46 -9.41 -30.35
N ALA A 38 18.97 -8.70 -29.34
CA ALA A 38 19.64 -8.55 -28.05
C ALA A 38 18.60 -8.37 -26.94
N LEU A 39 18.93 -8.88 -25.75
CA LEU A 39 18.13 -8.75 -24.55
C LEU A 39 19.07 -8.58 -23.35
N ASP A 40 19.02 -7.42 -22.72
CA ASP A 40 19.81 -7.09 -21.54
C ASP A 40 18.90 -6.86 -20.34
N VAL A 41 19.26 -7.45 -19.20
CA VAL A 41 18.58 -7.17 -17.92
C VAL A 41 19.20 -5.92 -17.32
N LEU A 42 18.47 -4.81 -17.33
CA LEU A 42 18.89 -3.55 -16.75
C LEU A 42 18.70 -3.53 -15.23
N GLU A 43 17.56 -4.05 -14.78
CA GLU A 43 17.23 -4.12 -13.36
C GLU A 43 16.47 -5.40 -13.05
N LYS A 44 16.75 -5.98 -11.88
CA LYS A 44 16.03 -7.12 -11.34
C LYS A 44 15.49 -6.75 -9.97
N ARG A 45 14.17 -6.85 -9.81
CA ARG A 45 13.48 -6.57 -8.55
C ARG A 45 12.71 -7.80 -8.08
N ASP A 46 12.92 -8.17 -6.83
CA ASP A 46 12.07 -9.17 -6.17
C ASP A 46 10.69 -8.53 -5.93
N VAL A 47 9.64 -9.11 -6.53
CA VAL A 47 8.24 -8.72 -6.29
C VAL A 47 7.53 -9.86 -5.55
N PRO A 48 6.52 -9.57 -4.70
CA PRO A 48 5.80 -10.60 -3.97
C PRO A 48 5.16 -11.62 -4.92
N GLY A 49 5.54 -12.90 -4.79
CA GLY A 49 5.05 -13.99 -5.65
C GLY A 49 5.82 -14.20 -6.96
N GLY A 50 6.81 -13.35 -7.28
CA GLY A 50 7.49 -13.41 -8.55
C GLY A 50 8.75 -12.56 -8.65
N MET A 51 9.01 -12.06 -9.85
CA MET A 51 10.14 -11.19 -10.18
C MET A 51 9.70 -10.14 -11.19
N GLY A 52 10.15 -8.91 -10.99
CA GLY A 52 10.11 -7.84 -11.99
C GLY A 52 11.47 -7.72 -12.67
N LEU A 53 11.48 -7.63 -13.99
CA LEU A 53 12.67 -7.42 -14.81
C LEU A 53 12.47 -6.17 -15.66
N LEU A 54 13.40 -5.23 -15.56
CA LEU A 54 13.55 -4.17 -16.54
C LEU A 54 14.50 -4.66 -17.62
N LEU A 55 14.00 -4.81 -18.84
CA LEU A 55 14.72 -5.38 -19.97
C LEU A 55 14.93 -4.32 -21.03
N SER A 56 16.16 -4.19 -21.53
CA SER A 56 16.42 -3.54 -22.81
C SER A 56 16.35 -4.61 -23.89
N VAL A 57 15.46 -4.45 -24.87
CA VAL A 57 15.26 -5.43 -25.93
C VAL A 57 15.47 -4.76 -27.27
N ARG A 58 16.34 -5.36 -28.08
CA ARG A 58 16.53 -5.00 -29.48
C ARG A 58 15.89 -6.05 -30.37
N PHE A 59 14.96 -5.65 -31.24
CA PHE A 59 14.18 -6.56 -32.06
C PHE A 59 13.93 -6.02 -33.47
N ILE A 60 13.59 -6.92 -34.39
CA ILE A 60 13.14 -6.59 -35.75
C ILE A 60 11.62 -6.67 -35.79
N ASN A 61 10.97 -5.59 -36.23
CA ASN A 61 9.52 -5.50 -36.37
C ASN A 61 9.03 -5.96 -37.76
N ASP A 62 7.73 -5.87 -38.02
CA ASP A 62 7.11 -6.23 -39.31
C ASP A 62 7.59 -5.39 -40.50
N GLN A 63 8.12 -4.20 -40.24
CA GLN A 63 8.66 -3.28 -41.24
C GLN A 63 10.13 -3.57 -41.57
N GLN A 64 10.69 -4.66 -41.01
CA GLN A 64 12.11 -5.01 -41.10
C GLN A 64 13.04 -3.95 -40.48
N GLU A 65 12.52 -3.13 -39.57
CA GLU A 65 13.28 -2.12 -38.86
C GLU A 65 13.83 -2.70 -37.55
N GLU A 66 15.09 -2.38 -37.26
CA GLU A 66 15.72 -2.69 -35.98
C GLU A 66 15.34 -1.63 -34.95
N VAL A 67 14.58 -2.04 -33.95
CA VAL A 67 14.07 -1.19 -32.87
C VAL A 67 14.71 -1.61 -31.55
N SER A 68 15.07 -0.65 -30.71
CA SER A 68 15.56 -0.88 -29.35
C SER A 68 14.65 -0.15 -28.37
N ASP A 69 14.11 -0.87 -27.39
CA ASP A 69 13.20 -0.30 -26.39
C ASP A 69 13.35 -0.98 -25.02
N ILE A 70 12.80 -0.36 -23.98
CA ILE A 70 12.88 -0.81 -22.60
C ILE A 70 11.50 -1.29 -22.13
N PHE A 71 11.45 -2.51 -21.63
CA PHE A 71 10.22 -3.14 -21.15
C PHE A 71 10.35 -3.53 -19.68
N PHE A 72 9.37 -3.13 -18.88
CA PHE A 72 9.22 -3.66 -17.53
C PHE A 72 8.26 -4.86 -17.56
N CYS A 73 8.77 -6.03 -17.19
CA CYS A 73 8.05 -7.29 -17.28
C CYS A 73 7.97 -7.96 -15.91
N GLU A 74 6.79 -8.38 -15.49
CA GLU A 74 6.58 -9.10 -14.22
C GLU A 74 6.11 -10.54 -14.46
N GLY A 75 6.51 -11.46 -13.59
CA GLY A 75 6.11 -12.86 -13.71
C GLY A 75 6.34 -13.69 -12.45
N GLU A 76 5.50 -14.70 -12.24
CA GLU A 76 5.65 -15.66 -11.15
C GLU A 76 6.90 -16.53 -11.33
N VAL A 77 7.60 -16.90 -10.24
CA VAL A 77 8.78 -17.77 -10.32
C VAL A 77 8.46 -19.16 -9.76
N LYS A 78 8.44 -20.19 -10.60
CA LYS A 78 8.21 -21.59 -10.18
C LYS A 78 9.37 -22.07 -9.30
N GLY A 79 9.06 -22.58 -8.11
CA GLY A 79 10.03 -23.20 -7.19
C GLY A 79 10.47 -22.34 -6.01
N ARG A 80 10.16 -21.04 -5.96
CA ARG A 80 10.22 -20.30 -4.69
C ARG A 80 9.03 -20.74 -3.84
N ARG A 81 9.26 -21.61 -2.85
CA ARG A 81 8.34 -21.75 -1.70
C ARG A 81 8.08 -20.32 -1.22
N ARG A 82 6.81 -19.90 -1.25
CA ARG A 82 6.38 -18.64 -0.67
C ARG A 82 6.91 -18.60 0.75
N LYS A 83 7.89 -17.74 0.98
CA LYS A 83 8.12 -17.27 2.34
C LYS A 83 6.79 -16.63 2.73
N ALA A 84 6.22 -17.05 3.86
CA ALA A 84 5.19 -16.28 4.54
C ALA A 84 5.57 -14.79 4.45
N PRO A 85 4.62 -13.86 4.22
CA PRO A 85 4.94 -12.45 4.11
C PRO A 85 5.91 -12.12 5.23
N GLN A 86 7.18 -11.87 4.86
CA GLN A 86 8.18 -11.58 5.87
C GLN A 86 7.64 -10.32 6.53
N ALA A 87 7.33 -10.47 7.82
CA ALA A 87 7.10 -9.33 8.70
C ALA A 87 8.19 -8.34 8.33
N VAL A 88 7.80 -7.13 7.96
CA VAL A 88 8.79 -6.07 7.80
C VAL A 88 9.48 -6.04 9.17
N GLU A 89 10.73 -6.53 9.25
CA GLU A 89 11.57 -6.34 10.42
C GLU A 89 11.86 -4.85 10.44
N LEU A 90 10.91 -4.12 11.02
CA LEU A 90 10.98 -2.71 11.26
C LEU A 90 12.06 -2.56 12.30
N LYS A 91 13.28 -2.29 11.81
CA LYS A 91 14.47 -2.17 12.67
C LYS A 91 14.22 -1.25 13.88
N HIS A 92 13.26 -0.33 13.79
CA HIS A 92 12.60 0.27 14.95
C HIS A 92 11.12 0.57 14.65
N LEU A 93 10.18 -0.30 15.04
CA LEU A 93 8.79 0.15 15.23
C LEU A 93 8.83 1.19 16.35
N PRO A 94 8.33 2.43 16.15
CA PRO A 94 8.43 3.47 17.17
C PRO A 94 7.42 3.27 18.31
N LYS A 95 6.99 2.03 18.59
CA LYS A 95 6.12 1.67 19.73
C LYS A 95 6.91 0.83 20.73
N SER A 96 6.73 1.09 22.02
CA SER A 96 7.45 0.37 23.09
C SER A 96 6.90 -1.04 23.33
N GLN A 97 5.59 -1.21 23.19
CA GLN A 97 4.88 -2.49 23.22
C GLN A 97 4.13 -2.68 21.90
N LEU A 98 3.98 -3.93 21.45
CA LEU A 98 3.32 -4.25 20.18
C LEU A 98 2.03 -5.00 20.42
N LEU A 99 0.97 -4.55 19.78
CA LEU A 99 -0.28 -5.31 19.67
C LEU A 99 -0.06 -6.58 18.86
N PRO A 100 -0.78 -7.67 19.16
CA PRO A 100 -0.70 -8.90 18.38
C PRO A 100 -1.18 -8.66 16.94
N HIS A 101 -0.54 -9.34 15.99
CA HIS A 101 -1.01 -9.33 14.60
C HIS A 101 -2.31 -10.13 14.47
N ARG A 102 -3.16 -9.74 13.51
CA ARG A 102 -4.36 -10.50 13.18
C ARG A 102 -4.00 -11.78 12.40
N SER A 103 -4.86 -12.78 12.49
CA SER A 103 -4.74 -14.01 11.68
C SER A 103 -5.11 -13.78 10.21
N THR A 104 -5.97 -12.79 9.94
CA THR A 104 -6.48 -12.44 8.62
C THR A 104 -6.48 -10.94 8.43
N ASP A 105 -6.43 -10.47 7.19
CA ASP A 105 -6.50 -9.04 6.84
C ASP A 105 -7.92 -8.59 6.42
N SER A 106 -8.88 -9.50 6.45
CA SER A 106 -10.30 -9.20 6.21
C SER A 106 -11.04 -8.98 7.52
N PHE A 107 -12.12 -8.20 7.45
CA PHE A 107 -13.05 -7.92 8.54
C PHE A 107 -14.43 -8.43 8.16
N ALA A 108 -15.13 -9.04 9.11
CA ALA A 108 -16.47 -9.60 8.91
C ALA A 108 -17.58 -8.55 9.05
N SER A 109 -17.31 -7.44 9.75
CA SER A 109 -18.28 -6.38 9.99
C SER A 109 -17.64 -5.01 10.17
N ASP A 110 -18.46 -3.97 10.03
CA ASP A 110 -18.05 -2.59 10.28
C ASP A 110 -17.70 -2.37 11.75
N ASP A 111 -18.42 -3.03 12.68
CA ASP A 111 -18.14 -2.94 14.12
C ASP A 111 -16.78 -3.54 14.48
N GLU A 112 -16.45 -4.71 13.92
CA GLU A 112 -15.13 -5.33 14.11
C GLU A 112 -14.01 -4.39 13.63
N ALA A 113 -14.18 -3.81 12.44
CA ALA A 113 -13.23 -2.86 11.89
C ALA A 113 -13.12 -1.58 12.74
N ARG A 114 -14.24 -1.06 13.25
CA ARG A 114 -14.27 0.11 14.14
C ARG A 114 -13.50 -0.15 15.42
N THR A 115 -13.75 -1.27 16.09
CA THR A 115 -13.03 -1.68 17.30
C THR A 115 -11.53 -1.83 17.03
N TYR A 116 -11.16 -2.46 15.93
CA TYR A 116 -9.77 -2.65 15.55
C TYR A 116 -9.03 -1.33 15.32
N ILE A 117 -9.65 -0.39 14.58
CA ILE A 117 -9.06 0.94 14.36
C ILE A 117 -8.91 1.66 15.70
N ALA A 118 -9.94 1.61 16.55
CA ALA A 118 -9.90 2.26 17.86
C ALA A 118 -8.78 1.73 18.75
N GLU A 119 -8.60 0.42 18.82
CA GLU A 119 -7.55 -0.22 19.61
C GLU A 119 -6.15 0.18 19.08
N ALA A 120 -5.94 0.13 17.77
CA ALA A 120 -4.66 0.48 17.15
C ALA A 120 -4.24 1.94 17.42
N PHE A 121 -5.19 2.88 17.32
CA PHE A 121 -4.95 4.30 17.60
C PHE A 121 -4.78 4.58 19.08
N SER A 122 -5.64 4.02 19.92
CA SER A 122 -5.53 4.16 21.38
C SER A 122 -4.17 3.70 21.86
N HIS A 123 -3.73 2.52 21.39
CA HIS A 123 -2.41 2.00 21.71
C HIS A 123 -1.28 2.90 21.17
N LEU A 124 -1.38 3.47 19.97
CA LEU A 124 -0.35 4.39 19.47
C LEU A 124 -0.26 5.65 20.35
N LEU A 125 -1.38 6.29 20.65
CA LEU A 125 -1.41 7.57 21.34
C LEU A 125 -1.01 7.42 22.82
N GLN A 126 -1.50 6.37 23.49
CA GLN A 126 -1.11 6.06 24.88
C GLN A 126 0.36 5.70 25.01
N ASP A 127 0.93 4.96 24.05
CA ASP A 127 2.38 4.69 23.99
C ASP A 127 3.22 5.97 23.83
N LYS A 128 2.60 7.07 23.36
CA LYS A 128 3.21 8.39 23.21
C LYS A 128 2.84 9.37 24.32
N GLY A 129 2.24 8.87 25.40
CA GLY A 129 1.93 9.64 26.61
C GLY A 129 0.57 10.33 26.63
N TYR A 130 -0.19 10.28 25.54
CA TYR A 130 -1.53 10.85 25.50
C TYR A 130 -2.50 10.03 26.36
N GLN A 131 -3.38 10.71 27.09
CA GLN A 131 -4.41 10.08 27.91
C GLN A 131 -5.77 10.12 27.21
N PRO A 132 -6.54 9.02 27.22
CA PRO A 132 -7.89 9.04 26.67
C PRO A 132 -8.78 9.98 27.49
N VAL A 133 -9.57 10.78 26.80
CA VAL A 133 -10.57 11.67 27.41
C VAL A 133 -11.87 11.54 26.62
N ASP A 134 -13.00 11.67 27.32
CA ASP A 134 -14.30 11.64 26.67
C ASP A 134 -14.58 12.97 25.97
N HIS A 135 -15.11 12.90 24.76
CA HIS A 135 -15.54 14.09 24.02
C HIS A 135 -16.72 13.75 23.11
N GLU A 136 -17.88 14.37 23.33
CA GLU A 136 -19.14 13.98 22.70
C GLU A 136 -19.16 14.12 21.18
N ALA A 137 -18.34 15.03 20.64
CA ALA A 137 -18.34 15.35 19.20
C ALA A 137 -17.46 14.41 18.35
N VAL A 138 -16.72 13.47 18.94
CA VAL A 138 -15.80 12.61 18.20
C VAL A 138 -15.82 11.16 18.69
N ASP A 139 -15.41 10.25 17.82
CA ASP A 139 -15.32 8.84 18.18
C ASP A 139 -14.20 8.55 19.20
N LEU A 140 -13.08 9.28 19.13
CA LEU A 140 -11.96 9.18 20.07
C LEU A 140 -11.34 10.56 20.33
N CYS A 141 -11.00 10.83 21.60
CA CYS A 141 -10.24 12.00 21.98
C CYS A 141 -9.13 11.63 22.96
N PHE A 142 -7.97 12.25 22.79
CA PHE A 142 -6.82 12.06 23.66
C PHE A 142 -6.15 13.38 23.98
N GLU A 143 -5.55 13.51 25.15
CA GLU A 143 -4.91 14.75 25.61
C GLU A 143 -3.46 14.50 26.09
N ASP A 144 -2.55 15.39 25.69
CA ASP A 144 -1.21 15.52 26.27
C ASP A 144 -0.93 16.99 26.58
N ARG A 145 -0.78 17.34 27.86
CA ARG A 145 -0.44 18.70 28.34
C ARG A 145 -1.33 19.83 27.78
N GLY A 146 -2.62 19.54 27.56
CA GLY A 146 -3.61 20.47 27.02
C GLY A 146 -3.75 20.44 25.50
N ASP A 147 -2.84 19.78 24.78
CA ASP A 147 -3.00 19.52 23.35
C ASP A 147 -3.87 18.28 23.14
N ARG A 148 -4.93 18.42 22.35
CA ARG A 148 -5.87 17.33 22.08
C ARG A 148 -5.64 16.71 20.71
N PHE A 149 -5.98 15.43 20.62
CA PHE A 149 -6.01 14.64 19.41
C PHE A 149 -7.43 14.11 19.19
N TYR A 150 -8.13 14.71 18.24
CA TYR A 150 -9.51 14.39 17.88
C TYR A 150 -9.54 13.44 16.67
N LEU A 151 -10.22 12.31 16.81
CA LEU A 151 -10.32 11.29 15.76
C LEU A 151 -11.76 10.82 15.56
N ASN A 152 -12.19 10.83 14.30
CA ASN A 152 -13.38 10.14 13.86
C ASN A 152 -13.00 8.85 13.11
N LEU A 153 -13.72 7.76 13.39
CA LEU A 153 -13.51 6.44 12.81
C LEU A 153 -14.35 6.29 11.54
N ALA A 154 -13.68 6.32 10.38
CA ALA A 154 -14.28 6.19 9.05
C ALA A 154 -13.99 4.79 8.49
N VAL A 155 -14.86 3.83 8.81
CA VAL A 155 -14.66 2.42 8.44
C VAL A 155 -14.72 2.18 6.92
N ARG A 156 -15.50 3.02 6.21
CA ARG A 156 -15.68 2.98 4.75
C ARG A 156 -15.41 4.35 4.15
N CYS A 157 -14.79 4.40 2.98
CA CYS A 157 -14.61 5.62 2.19
C CYS A 157 -15.87 5.88 1.35
N ASP A 158 -16.86 6.49 1.98
CA ASP A 158 -18.16 6.85 1.41
C ASP A 158 -18.56 8.29 1.80
N ASP A 159 -19.81 8.66 1.55
CA ASP A 159 -20.33 9.99 1.89
C ASP A 159 -20.40 10.21 3.40
N ALA A 160 -20.64 9.16 4.21
CA ALA A 160 -20.66 9.26 5.66
C ALA A 160 -19.27 9.59 6.22
N ALA A 161 -18.20 9.04 5.63
CA ALA A 161 -16.84 9.45 5.98
C ALA A 161 -16.53 10.90 5.62
N LEU A 162 -17.13 11.43 4.54
CA LEU A 162 -16.97 12.83 4.17
C LEU A 162 -17.70 13.75 5.17
N GLU A 163 -18.91 13.39 5.60
CA GLU A 163 -19.63 14.13 6.64
C GLU A 163 -18.83 14.15 7.96
N LYS A 164 -18.26 13.02 8.39
CA LYS A 164 -17.35 12.97 9.55
C LYS A 164 -16.15 13.91 9.41
N ALA A 165 -15.64 14.10 8.19
CA ALA A 165 -14.57 15.05 7.91
C ALA A 165 -15.03 16.51 8.02
N LYS A 166 -16.25 16.82 7.55
CA LYS A 166 -16.83 18.16 7.69
C LYS A 166 -17.09 18.50 9.16
N GLU A 167 -17.66 17.56 9.92
CA GLU A 167 -17.84 17.68 11.37
C GLU A 167 -16.51 17.97 12.08
N MET A 168 -15.43 17.30 11.65
CA MET A 168 -14.09 17.54 12.16
C MET A 168 -13.55 18.95 11.81
N ALA A 169 -13.84 19.45 10.61
CA ALA A 169 -13.52 20.82 10.21
C ALA A 169 -14.26 21.84 11.10
N GLU A 170 -15.54 21.60 11.38
CA GLU A 170 -16.34 22.44 12.27
C GLU A 170 -15.84 22.40 13.70
N LEU A 171 -15.46 21.22 14.21
CA LEU A 171 -14.87 21.08 15.54
C LEU A 171 -13.59 21.90 15.64
N ARG A 172 -12.74 21.87 14.61
CA ARG A 172 -11.52 22.68 14.57
C ARG A 172 -11.78 24.18 14.64
N LEU A 173 -12.87 24.67 14.06
CA LEU A 173 -13.26 26.07 14.17
C LEU A 173 -13.68 26.44 15.61
N LYS A 174 -14.20 25.47 16.38
CA LYS A 174 -14.68 25.66 17.75
C LYS A 174 -13.58 25.50 18.80
N GLU A 175 -12.82 24.40 18.71
CA GLU A 175 -11.81 23.99 19.69
C GLU A 175 -10.43 24.62 19.42
N GLY A 176 -10.21 25.19 18.24
CA GLY A 176 -9.01 25.95 17.92
C GLY A 176 -7.97 25.18 17.11
N VAL A 177 -6.95 25.90 16.62
CA VAL A 177 -6.03 25.40 15.60
C VAL A 177 -4.83 24.62 16.14
N ASP A 178 -4.63 24.63 17.46
CA ASP A 178 -3.47 24.06 18.14
C ASP A 178 -3.60 22.55 18.38
N HIS A 179 -4.80 22.01 18.21
CA HIS A 179 -5.10 20.58 18.36
C HIS A 179 -4.95 19.80 17.04
N GLU A 180 -4.89 18.48 17.15
CA GLU A 180 -4.84 17.56 16.02
C GLU A 180 -6.24 17.05 15.69
N TYR A 181 -6.54 16.96 14.40
CA TYR A 181 -7.85 16.59 13.88
C TYR A 181 -7.69 15.55 12.78
N GLY A 182 -8.42 14.45 12.81
CA GLY A 182 -8.27 13.43 11.79
C GLY A 182 -9.37 12.39 11.65
N LEU A 183 -9.29 11.67 10.55
CA LEU A 183 -10.04 10.47 10.24
C LEU A 183 -9.13 9.26 10.32
N ALA A 184 -9.55 8.26 11.10
CA ALA A 184 -8.89 6.97 11.21
C ALA A 184 -9.70 5.91 10.46
N MET A 185 -9.04 5.11 9.62
CA MET A 185 -9.68 4.12 8.75
C MET A 185 -8.85 2.85 8.57
N LEU A 186 -9.38 1.85 7.87
CA LEU A 186 -8.59 0.70 7.42
C LEU A 186 -7.71 1.08 6.23
N ALA A 187 -6.51 0.50 6.15
CA ALA A 187 -5.63 0.59 4.99
C ALA A 187 -6.27 0.01 3.73
N PHE A 188 -7.06 -1.06 3.87
CA PHE A 188 -7.83 -1.67 2.79
C PHE A 188 -9.24 -1.99 3.27
N GLN A 189 -10.24 -1.55 2.53
CA GLN A 189 -11.66 -1.67 2.93
C GLN A 189 -12.44 -2.70 2.08
N GLU A 190 -11.74 -3.54 1.30
CA GLU A 190 -12.38 -4.43 0.33
C GLU A 190 -13.24 -5.51 0.98
N SER A 191 -12.85 -6.03 2.15
CA SER A 191 -13.67 -6.99 2.89
C SER A 191 -15.00 -6.39 3.36
N LEU A 192 -15.10 -5.05 3.41
CA LEU A 192 -16.32 -4.32 3.75
C LEU A 192 -17.05 -3.80 2.50
N GLY A 193 -16.67 -4.29 1.32
CA GLY A 193 -17.33 -3.96 0.06
C GLY A 193 -16.87 -2.65 -0.60
N VAL A 194 -15.80 -2.01 -0.12
CA VAL A 194 -15.22 -0.82 -0.75
C VAL A 194 -13.98 -1.21 -1.57
N PRO A 195 -14.05 -1.23 -2.92
CA PRO A 195 -12.90 -1.55 -3.75
C PRO A 195 -11.75 -0.57 -3.52
N LEU A 196 -10.50 -1.05 -3.57
CA LEU A 196 -9.31 -0.19 -3.41
C LEU A 196 -9.32 1.03 -4.36
N LEU A 197 -9.80 0.86 -5.59
CA LEU A 197 -9.94 1.97 -6.55
C LEU A 197 -10.92 3.05 -6.07
N HIS A 198 -12.00 2.67 -5.38
CA HIS A 198 -12.97 3.62 -4.83
C HIS A 198 -12.39 4.35 -3.63
N GLN A 199 -11.69 3.64 -2.75
CA GLN A 199 -10.93 4.23 -1.65
C GLN A 199 -9.90 5.25 -2.16
N ASP A 200 -9.05 4.86 -3.13
CA ASP A 200 -8.04 5.75 -3.73
C ASP A 200 -8.67 7.00 -4.35
N ARG A 201 -9.80 6.85 -5.06
CA ARG A 201 -10.54 7.98 -5.65
C ARG A 201 -11.16 8.88 -4.59
N TRP A 202 -11.74 8.31 -3.54
CA TRP A 202 -12.32 9.08 -2.44
C TRP A 202 -11.24 9.91 -1.74
N MET A 203 -10.08 9.32 -1.44
CA MET A 203 -8.96 10.04 -0.86
C MET A 203 -8.53 11.17 -1.79
N PHE A 204 -8.23 10.87 -3.06
CA PHE A 204 -7.77 11.87 -4.04
C PHE A 204 -8.74 13.06 -4.18
N ARG A 205 -10.05 12.80 -4.27
CA ARG A 205 -11.08 13.84 -4.43
C ARG A 205 -11.19 14.76 -3.22
N ASN A 206 -10.94 14.24 -2.02
CA ASN A 206 -11.13 14.97 -0.77
C ASN A 206 -9.82 15.52 -0.18
N THR A 207 -8.65 15.10 -0.67
CA THR A 207 -7.33 15.52 -0.17
C THR A 207 -7.18 17.03 -0.07
N GLU A 208 -7.61 17.78 -1.09
CA GLU A 208 -7.47 19.24 -1.10
C GLU A 208 -8.29 19.90 0.01
N TYR A 209 -9.56 19.52 0.14
CA TYR A 209 -10.44 19.99 1.21
C TYR A 209 -9.88 19.66 2.60
N LEU A 210 -9.42 18.43 2.81
CA LEU A 210 -8.90 17.97 4.09
C LEU A 210 -7.59 18.66 4.44
N ALA A 211 -6.67 18.82 3.48
CA ALA A 211 -5.42 19.51 3.69
C ALA A 211 -5.64 21.00 4.02
N ALA A 212 -6.57 21.66 3.32
CA ALA A 212 -6.93 23.06 3.58
C ALA A 212 -7.47 23.26 5.01
N ASN A 213 -8.25 22.30 5.51
CA ASN A 213 -8.79 22.32 6.87
C ASN A 213 -7.87 21.69 7.92
N ARG A 214 -6.65 21.26 7.54
CA ARG A 214 -5.70 20.55 8.43
C ARG A 214 -6.33 19.32 9.10
N ILE A 215 -7.00 18.47 8.32
CA ILE A 215 -7.56 17.20 8.77
C ILE A 215 -6.69 16.05 8.25
N GLY A 216 -6.16 15.26 9.18
CA GLY A 216 -5.34 14.09 8.90
C GLY A 216 -6.17 12.90 8.43
N ILE A 217 -5.77 12.23 7.35
CA ILE A 217 -6.21 10.86 7.06
C ILE A 217 -5.13 9.91 7.52
N TYR A 218 -5.54 8.94 8.33
CA TYR A 218 -4.66 7.91 8.85
C TYR A 218 -5.29 6.53 8.67
N ALA A 219 -4.56 5.58 8.07
CA ALA A 219 -5.08 4.24 7.83
C ALA A 219 -4.27 3.17 8.58
N VAL A 220 -4.97 2.32 9.33
CA VAL A 220 -4.39 1.19 10.07
C VAL A 220 -4.23 0.01 9.13
N ASP A 221 -3.04 -0.58 9.09
CA ASP A 221 -2.79 -1.81 8.36
C ASP A 221 -3.76 -2.92 8.81
N ASN A 222 -4.35 -3.64 7.86
CA ASN A 222 -5.39 -4.62 8.16
C ASN A 222 -4.90 -5.84 8.95
N TRP A 223 -3.60 -6.14 8.85
CA TRP A 223 -2.98 -7.31 9.48
C TRP A 223 -2.14 -6.92 10.71
N ASN A 224 -1.43 -5.80 10.63
CA ASN A 224 -0.55 -5.32 11.70
C ASN A 224 -1.07 -4.02 12.35
N PRO A 225 -1.75 -4.07 13.53
CA PRO A 225 -2.29 -2.87 14.19
C PRO A 225 -1.21 -1.87 14.67
N ASN A 226 0.07 -2.25 14.60
CA ASN A 226 1.17 -1.37 14.94
C ASN A 226 1.64 -0.48 13.79
N LEU A 227 1.09 -0.68 12.59
CA LEU A 227 1.37 0.10 11.39
C LEU A 227 0.17 0.98 11.04
N ILE A 228 0.34 2.29 11.21
CA ILE A 228 -0.66 3.29 10.83
C ILE A 228 0.00 4.28 9.86
N TYR A 229 -0.57 4.43 8.69
CA TYR A 229 -0.06 5.24 7.59
C TYR A 229 -0.77 6.60 7.54
N GLY A 230 -0.02 7.71 7.49
CA GLY A 230 -0.59 9.04 7.29
C GLY A 230 -0.58 9.45 5.83
N PHE A 231 -1.67 10.08 5.36
CA PHE A 231 -1.86 10.41 3.93
C PHE A 231 -1.93 11.91 3.61
N THR A 232 -2.51 12.73 4.48
CA THR A 232 -2.73 14.17 4.20
C THR A 232 -1.80 15.06 5.00
N ILE A 233 -1.90 15.01 6.33
CA ILE A 233 -1.06 15.80 7.24
C ILE A 233 -0.49 14.91 8.35
N TYR A 234 0.70 15.28 8.83
CA TYR A 234 1.30 14.64 9.99
C TYR A 234 1.05 15.48 11.25
N PRO A 235 0.81 14.84 12.40
CA PRO A 235 0.67 15.54 13.68
C PRO A 235 1.89 16.39 13.99
N GLN A 236 1.73 17.49 14.72
CA GLN A 236 2.79 18.41 15.11
C GLN A 236 3.73 17.82 16.14
N SER A 237 3.20 16.98 17.05
CA SER A 237 4.01 16.24 18.03
C SER A 237 5.18 15.56 17.33
N ARG A 238 6.41 15.87 17.77
CA ARG A 238 7.65 15.42 17.12
C ARG A 238 7.75 13.90 17.05
N GLU A 239 7.27 13.21 18.07
CA GLU A 239 7.30 11.75 18.13
C GLU A 239 6.29 11.12 17.16
N LEU A 240 5.06 11.61 17.15
CA LEU A 240 4.04 11.16 16.21
C LEU A 240 4.42 11.50 14.76
N LYS A 241 4.94 12.71 14.51
CA LYS A 241 5.46 13.11 13.19
C LYS A 241 6.53 12.13 12.69
N ARG A 242 7.50 11.78 13.55
CA ARG A 242 8.53 10.77 13.22
C ARG A 242 7.92 9.41 12.93
N TYR A 243 6.96 8.97 13.75
CA TYR A 243 6.26 7.70 13.53
C TYR A 243 5.61 7.68 12.14
N PHE A 244 4.79 8.69 11.81
CA PHE A 244 4.07 8.74 10.54
C PHE A 244 4.99 8.93 9.33
N MET A 245 6.10 9.67 9.47
CA MET A 245 7.11 9.75 8.41
C MET A 245 7.73 8.38 8.09
N VAL A 246 8.01 7.58 9.12
CA VAL A 246 8.56 6.22 8.93
C VAL A 246 7.53 5.30 8.30
N THR A 247 6.31 5.26 8.82
CA THR A 247 5.27 4.34 8.31
C THR A 247 4.78 4.73 6.91
N ALA A 248 4.56 6.02 6.63
CA ALA A 248 4.09 6.48 5.32
C ALA A 248 5.07 6.11 4.19
N SER A 249 6.38 6.09 4.45
CA SER A 249 7.39 5.65 3.46
C SER A 249 7.22 4.19 3.01
N GLN A 250 6.53 3.38 3.82
CA GLN A 250 6.32 1.95 3.58
C GLN A 250 5.02 1.68 2.82
N TRP A 251 4.11 2.67 2.78
CA TRP A 251 2.77 2.52 2.22
C TRP A 251 2.79 1.93 0.79
N GLN A 252 3.65 2.46 -0.08
CA GLN A 252 3.73 1.99 -1.47
C GLN A 252 4.08 0.50 -1.57
N MET A 253 5.00 0.02 -0.73
CA MET A 253 5.37 -1.39 -0.69
C MET A 253 4.21 -2.26 -0.19
N VAL A 254 3.51 -1.81 0.84
CA VAL A 254 2.36 -2.51 1.44
C VAL A 254 1.20 -2.58 0.45
N ARG A 255 0.88 -1.47 -0.20
CA ARG A 255 -0.12 -1.40 -1.27
C ARG A 255 0.20 -2.33 -2.43
N GLN A 256 1.45 -2.34 -2.91
CA GLN A 256 1.88 -3.26 -3.98
C GLN A 256 1.71 -4.73 -3.58
N ARG A 257 2.10 -5.10 -2.35
CA ARG A 257 1.90 -6.46 -1.81
C ARG A 257 0.43 -6.84 -1.76
N TYR A 258 -0.42 -5.93 -1.28
CA TYR A 258 -1.85 -6.16 -1.18
C TYR A 258 -2.48 -6.42 -2.55
N VAL A 259 -2.15 -5.57 -3.55
CA VAL A 259 -2.64 -5.70 -4.93
C VAL A 259 -2.17 -7.02 -5.56
N ALA A 260 -0.89 -7.36 -5.42
CA ALA A 260 -0.35 -8.62 -5.94
C ALA A 260 -1.02 -9.86 -5.32
N GLY A 261 -1.36 -9.80 -4.03
CA GLY A 261 -2.07 -10.86 -3.32
C GLY A 261 -3.58 -10.94 -3.62
N ARG A 262 -4.17 -9.92 -4.26
CA ARG A 262 -5.62 -9.83 -4.51
C ARG A 262 -6.12 -10.90 -5.48
N SER A 263 -5.33 -11.21 -6.51
CA SER A 263 -5.64 -12.22 -7.53
C SER A 263 -5.81 -13.62 -6.93
N GLN A 264 -5.02 -13.93 -5.91
CA GLN A 264 -5.09 -15.20 -5.21
C GLN A 264 -6.29 -15.26 -4.26
N ARG A 265 -6.53 -14.19 -3.49
CA ARG A 265 -7.69 -14.13 -2.59
C ARG A 265 -9.01 -14.32 -3.33
N ARG A 266 -9.15 -13.73 -4.53
CA ARG A 266 -10.32 -13.98 -5.39
C ARG A 266 -10.49 -15.45 -5.75
N ARG A 267 -9.40 -16.15 -6.10
CA ARG A 267 -9.45 -17.59 -6.42
C ARG A 267 -9.78 -18.45 -5.22
N GLU A 268 -9.33 -18.09 -4.02
CA GLU A 268 -9.63 -18.81 -2.78
C GLU A 268 -11.07 -18.57 -2.30
N SER A 269 -11.67 -17.41 -2.59
CA SER A 269 -13.09 -17.13 -2.30
C SER A 269 -14.08 -17.70 -3.32
N GLU A 270 -13.61 -18.15 -4.48
CA GLU A 270 -14.42 -18.79 -5.54
C GLU A 270 -14.38 -20.33 -5.48
N LEU A 271 -13.63 -20.91 -4.53
CA LEU A 271 -13.53 -22.33 -4.22
C LEU A 271 -14.34 -22.70 -2.97
#